data_AF-A0A7S2G4V6-F1
#
_entry.id   AF-A0A7S2G4V6-F1
#
_cell.length_a   1.000
_cell.length_b   1.000
_cell.length_c   1.000
_cell.angle_alpha   90.00
_cell.angle_beta   90.00
_cell.angle_gamma   90.00
#
_symmetry.space_group_name_H-M   'P 1'
#
loop_
_entity.id
_entity.type
_entity.pdbx_description
1 polymer ?
#
loop_
_entity_poly.entity_id
_entity_poly.type
_entity_poly.pdbx_seq_one_letter_code
_entity_poly.pdbx_strand_id
1 'polypeptide(L)'
;DNQVTNERFLIYINDLLNSGNIADLYAPDEKDTVCNDVIPKAKAAGINLEPVDLYAYFISMVRKNLHVILCCSPMGEDFRNYCLKFPALVNCTVIDKFHPWPEEALFSVGKKALLEVELDDQSVRESIEKFLPASFKQVEKMQLKFRNQEGRTVHTTPKSYLELLKLYQQLLAHTRDRNNTAQNRLFEGIKKLKDCASIVDTLKADVAVKLEQATEKKIVAEGIAKTVRTEKEGVEMESENANIEAEKVAQIQVDVIQQQESAEKD
;
A
#
# COMPACT_ATOMS: atom_id res chain seq x y z
N ASP A 1 5.13 35.84 6.55
CA ASP A 1 4.43 35.79 7.85
C ASP A 1 5.17 35.00 8.93
N ASN A 2 5.35 33.68 8.81
CA ASN A 2 5.96 32.86 9.87
C ASN A 2 7.35 33.30 10.35
N GLN A 3 8.11 34.02 9.51
CA GLN A 3 9.45 34.53 9.84
C GLN A 3 9.41 35.90 10.52
N VAL A 4 8.27 36.61 10.50
CA VAL A 4 8.10 37.89 11.17
C VAL A 4 7.59 37.62 12.58
N THR A 5 8.52 37.30 13.48
CA THR A 5 8.21 37.03 14.90
C THR A 5 8.14 38.32 15.72
N ASN A 6 8.78 39.39 15.26
CA ASN A 6 8.79 40.70 15.90
C ASN A 6 8.61 41.81 14.86
N GLU A 7 7.68 42.74 15.12
CA GLU A 7 7.41 43.89 14.25
C GLU A 7 8.65 44.76 14.00
N ARG A 8 9.63 44.78 14.92
CA ARG A 8 10.89 45.53 14.74
C ARG A 8 11.64 45.13 13.47
N PHE A 9 11.50 43.88 13.03
CA PHE A 9 12.11 43.43 11.78
C PHE A 9 11.62 44.22 10.57
N LEU A 10 10.35 44.63 10.56
CA LEU A 10 9.77 45.39 9.46
C LEU A 10 10.30 46.83 9.37
N ILE A 11 10.83 47.38 10.47
CA ILE A 11 11.51 48.68 10.46
C ILE A 11 12.74 48.61 9.55
N TYR A 12 13.58 47.59 9.73
CA TYR A 12 14.78 47.40 8.91
C TYR A 12 14.46 47.12 7.44
N ILE A 13 13.40 46.33 7.18
CA ILE A 13 12.93 46.10 5.81
C ILE A 13 12.41 47.40 5.18
N ASN A 14 11.69 48.24 5.93
CA ASN A 14 11.23 49.53 5.44
C ASN A 14 12.40 50.45 5.07
N ASP A 15 13.45 50.49 5.89
CA ASP A 15 14.65 51.31 5.62
C ASP A 15 15.44 50.78 4.40
N LEU A 16 15.56 49.46 4.28
CA LEU A 16 16.14 48.78 3.14
C LEU A 16 15.38 49.10 1.84
N LEU A 17 14.05 49.05 1.87
CA LEU A 17 13.22 49.32 0.69
C LEU A 17 13.23 50.79 0.29
N ASN A 18 13.26 51.72 1.24
CA ASN A 18 13.28 53.16 0.96
C ASN A 18 14.64 53.63 0.42
N SER A 19 15.73 53.26 1.09
CA SER A 19 17.05 53.86 0.84
C SER A 19 18.12 52.87 0.39
N GLY A 20 17.90 51.56 0.60
CA GLY A 20 18.93 50.53 0.42
C GLY A 20 19.98 50.49 1.54
N ASN A 21 19.86 51.37 2.55
CA ASN A 21 20.79 51.48 3.66
C ASN A 21 20.03 51.39 4.99
N ILE A 22 20.49 50.52 5.89
CA ILE A 22 19.94 50.38 7.23
C ILE A 22 20.87 51.12 8.20
N ALA A 23 20.30 51.99 9.04
CA ALA A 23 21.08 52.70 10.05
C ALA A 23 21.73 51.70 11.03
N ASP A 24 22.98 51.96 11.40
CA ASP A 24 23.78 51.15 12.35
C ASP A 24 23.89 49.67 11.99
N LEU A 25 23.74 49.31 10.70
CA LEU A 25 23.96 47.95 10.23
C LEU A 25 25.44 47.56 10.28
N TYR A 26 26.33 48.50 9.95
CA TYR A 26 27.78 48.33 9.97
C TYR A 26 28.37 49.26 11.03
N ALA A 27 29.28 48.71 11.84
CA ALA A 27 30.12 49.51 12.72
C ALA A 27 31.06 50.43 11.90
N PRO A 28 31.58 51.53 12.47
CA PRO A 28 32.43 52.47 11.72
C PRO A 28 33.65 51.82 11.05
N ASP A 29 34.31 50.89 11.75
CA ASP A 29 35.45 50.12 11.25
C ASP A 29 35.07 49.15 10.11
N GLU A 30 33.87 48.57 10.17
CA GLU A 30 33.33 47.74 9.09
C GLU A 30 32.99 48.58 7.85
N LYS A 31 32.47 49.80 8.02
CA LYS A 31 32.21 50.72 6.89
C LYS A 31 33.50 51.10 6.18
N ASP A 32 34.56 51.38 6.93
CA ASP A 32 35.88 51.69 6.34
C ASP A 32 36.41 50.48 5.53
N THR A 33 36.23 49.27 6.06
CA THR A 33 36.59 48.03 5.38
C THR A 33 35.81 47.86 4.06
N VAL A 34 34.49 48.04 4.10
CA VAL A 34 33.64 47.97 2.90
C VAL A 34 34.03 49.02 1.86
N CYS A 35 34.31 50.27 2.28
CA CYS A 35 34.77 51.32 1.38
C CYS A 35 36.08 50.92 0.68
N ASN A 36 37.05 50.37 1.43
CA ASN A 36 38.33 49.91 0.89
C ASN A 36 38.16 48.81 -0.16
N ASP A 37 37.28 47.85 0.08
CA ASP A 37 37.01 46.74 -0.85
C ASP A 37 36.34 47.21 -2.15
N VAL A 38 35.62 48.33 -2.10
CA VAL A 38 34.86 48.89 -3.22
C VAL A 38 35.70 49.82 -4.10
N ILE A 39 36.83 50.34 -3.59
CA ILE A 39 37.74 51.25 -4.33
C ILE A 39 38.09 50.75 -5.74
N PRO A 40 38.50 49.49 -5.98
CA PRO A 40 38.88 49.04 -7.32
C PRO A 40 37.72 49.16 -8.32
N LYS A 41 36.50 48.84 -7.88
CA LYS A 41 35.28 48.93 -8.69
C LYS A 41 34.85 50.38 -8.90
N ALA A 42 34.95 51.22 -7.87
CA ALA A 42 34.64 52.64 -7.95
C ALA A 42 35.58 53.38 -8.92
N LYS A 43 36.90 53.07 -8.87
CA LYS A 43 37.89 53.59 -9.82
C LYS A 43 37.56 53.23 -11.26
N ALA A 44 37.20 51.96 -11.51
CA ALA A 44 36.79 51.50 -12.83
C ALA A 44 35.50 52.17 -13.34
N ALA A 45 34.61 52.57 -12.41
CA ALA A 45 33.37 53.28 -12.72
C ALA A 45 33.54 54.81 -12.81
N GLY A 46 34.75 55.35 -12.59
CA GLY A 46 35.03 56.79 -12.65
C GLY A 46 34.47 57.60 -11.49
N ILE A 47 34.27 56.98 -10.32
CA ILE A 47 33.70 57.61 -9.13
C ILE A 47 34.82 58.17 -8.25
N ASN A 48 34.57 59.32 -7.61
CA ASN A 48 35.50 59.94 -6.66
C ASN A 48 35.81 59.00 -5.48
N LEU A 49 37.02 59.11 -4.95
CA LEU A 49 37.53 58.25 -3.87
C LEU A 49 37.26 58.83 -2.48
N GLU A 50 36.33 59.77 -2.36
CA GLU A 50 35.90 60.24 -1.06
C GLU A 50 35.07 59.15 -0.35
N PRO A 51 35.24 58.94 0.96
CA PRO A 51 34.53 57.87 1.69
C PRO A 51 33.00 57.92 1.53
N VAL A 52 32.44 59.14 1.41
CA VAL A 52 30.99 59.35 1.21
C VAL A 52 30.55 58.82 -0.16
N ASP A 53 31.31 59.14 -1.21
CA ASP A 53 31.04 58.72 -2.60
C ASP A 53 31.25 57.20 -2.78
N LEU A 54 32.27 56.64 -2.12
CA LEU A 54 32.53 55.19 -2.11
C LEU A 54 31.38 54.42 -1.44
N TYR A 55 30.91 54.89 -0.29
CA TYR A 55 29.79 54.24 0.41
C TYR A 55 28.48 54.40 -0.38
N ALA A 56 28.22 55.57 -0.97
CA ALA A 56 27.08 55.76 -1.86
C ALA A 56 27.13 54.82 -3.08
N TYR A 57 28.31 54.62 -3.67
CA TYR A 57 28.51 53.66 -4.74
C TYR A 57 28.27 52.22 -4.28
N PHE A 58 28.74 51.84 -3.08
CA PHE A 58 28.43 50.55 -2.49
C PHE A 58 26.91 50.33 -2.35
N ILE A 59 26.19 51.28 -1.77
CA ILE A 59 24.71 51.20 -1.66
C ILE A 59 24.05 51.10 -3.04
N SER A 60 24.57 51.80 -4.06
CA SER A 60 24.07 51.67 -5.43
C SER A 60 24.24 50.23 -5.98
N MET A 61 25.35 49.56 -5.65
CA MET A 61 25.59 48.17 -6.01
C MET A 61 24.66 47.22 -5.24
N VAL A 62 24.43 47.47 -3.95
CA VAL A 62 23.48 46.67 -3.15
C VAL A 62 22.10 46.75 -3.77
N ARG A 63 21.61 47.96 -4.09
CA ARG A 63 20.29 48.16 -4.72
C ARG A 63 20.17 47.49 -6.08
N LYS A 64 21.27 47.37 -6.83
CA LYS A 64 21.27 46.72 -8.15
C LYS A 64 21.26 45.19 -8.06
N ASN A 65 21.86 44.62 -7.02
CA ASN A 65 22.10 43.17 -6.94
C ASN A 65 21.23 42.45 -5.89
N LEU A 66 20.64 43.17 -4.94
CA LEU A 66 19.80 42.60 -3.90
C LEU A 66 18.33 42.71 -4.30
N HIS A 67 17.67 41.56 -4.47
CA HIS A 67 16.24 41.46 -4.70
C HIS A 67 15.56 40.81 -3.50
N VAL A 68 14.50 41.44 -3.01
CA VAL A 68 13.73 40.97 -1.84
C VAL A 68 12.32 40.63 -2.30
N ILE A 69 11.85 39.43 -1.96
CA ILE A 69 10.48 38.98 -2.20
C ILE A 69 9.82 38.78 -0.84
N LEU A 70 8.69 39.45 -0.62
CA LEU A 70 7.92 39.35 0.63
C LEU A 70 6.63 38.59 0.34
N CYS A 71 6.45 37.45 1.02
CA CYS A 71 5.25 36.64 0.94
C CYS A 71 4.38 36.88 2.18
N CYS A 72 3.28 37.61 1.98
CA CYS A 72 2.33 37.96 3.04
C CYS A 72 0.96 37.36 2.76
N SER A 73 0.31 36.82 3.79
CA SER A 73 -1.07 36.39 3.70
C SER A 73 -2.00 37.62 3.72
N PRO A 74 -3.00 37.71 2.82
CA PRO A 74 -4.03 38.74 2.89
C PRO A 74 -5.07 38.44 3.99
N MET A 75 -4.90 37.36 4.76
CA MET A 75 -5.82 36.96 5.80
C MET A 75 -5.52 37.71 7.11
N GLY A 76 -6.55 38.28 7.73
CA GLY A 76 -6.42 39.05 8.96
C GLY A 76 -6.14 40.53 8.72
N GLU A 77 -5.93 41.27 9.81
CA GLU A 77 -5.69 42.71 9.77
C GLU A 77 -4.20 43.09 9.81
N ASP A 78 -3.33 42.13 10.14
CA ASP A 78 -1.90 42.37 10.38
C ASP A 78 -1.20 42.94 9.15
N PHE A 79 -1.39 42.32 7.98
CA PHE A 79 -0.79 42.82 6.74
C PHE A 79 -1.24 44.26 6.42
N ARG A 80 -2.53 44.56 6.61
CA ARG A 80 -3.06 45.92 6.44
C ARG A 80 -2.39 46.88 7.43
N ASN A 81 -2.26 46.50 8.69
CA ASN A 81 -1.63 47.30 9.72
C ASN A 81 -0.14 47.53 9.44
N TYR A 82 0.57 46.52 8.90
CA TYR A 82 1.96 46.66 8.46
C TYR A 82 2.09 47.61 7.29
N CYS A 83 1.24 47.52 6.27
CA CYS A 83 1.28 48.46 5.14
C CYS A 83 0.99 49.92 5.57
N LEU A 84 0.14 50.12 6.58
CA LEU A 84 -0.13 51.45 7.13
C LEU A 84 1.04 51.99 7.95
N LYS A 85 1.68 51.15 8.79
CA LYS A 85 2.84 51.52 9.61
C LYS A 85 4.11 51.72 8.77
N PHE A 86 4.28 50.95 7.70
CA PHE A 86 5.49 50.87 6.88
C PHE A 86 5.16 51.08 5.38
N PRO A 87 5.02 52.34 4.93
CA PRO A 87 4.58 52.65 3.57
C PRO A 87 5.52 52.14 2.47
N ALA A 88 6.81 51.91 2.75
CA ALA A 88 7.77 51.39 1.77
C ALA A 88 7.39 50.00 1.26
N LEU A 89 6.68 49.21 2.09
CA LEU A 89 6.17 47.90 1.69
C LEU A 89 5.23 48.00 0.50
N VAL A 90 4.52 49.12 0.32
CA VAL A 90 3.58 49.32 -0.80
C VAL A 90 4.19 50.22 -1.88
N ASN A 91 4.89 51.28 -1.50
CA ASN A 91 5.40 52.28 -2.44
C ASN A 91 6.66 51.84 -3.19
N CYS A 92 7.47 50.97 -2.58
CA CYS A 92 8.78 50.56 -3.13
C CYS A 92 8.78 49.11 -3.62
N THR A 93 7.63 48.45 -3.67
CA THR A 93 7.50 47.07 -4.16
C THR A 93 6.40 46.96 -5.20
N VAL A 94 6.44 45.87 -5.97
CA VAL A 94 5.34 45.49 -6.86
C VAL A 94 4.51 44.43 -6.16
N ILE A 95 3.20 44.66 -6.06
CA ILE A 95 2.27 43.72 -5.43
C ILE A 95 1.80 42.73 -6.48
N ASP A 96 2.16 41.46 -6.30
CA ASP A 96 1.58 40.33 -7.02
C ASP A 96 0.55 39.61 -6.14
N LYS A 97 -0.68 39.45 -6.65
CA LYS A 97 -1.79 38.89 -5.90
C LYS A 97 -2.08 37.48 -6.36
N PHE A 98 -1.90 36.52 -5.46
CA PHE A 98 -2.27 35.13 -5.68
C PHE A 98 -3.77 34.95 -5.49
N HIS A 99 -4.47 34.67 -6.59
CA HIS A 99 -5.89 34.36 -6.58
C HIS A 99 -6.13 32.87 -6.27
N PRO A 100 -7.31 32.52 -5.71
CA PRO A 100 -7.77 31.15 -5.66
C PRO A 100 -7.72 30.52 -7.05
N TRP A 101 -7.42 29.23 -7.13
CA TRP A 101 -7.33 28.55 -8.42
C TRP A 101 -8.69 28.52 -9.11
N PRO A 102 -8.79 28.98 -10.37
CA PRO A 102 -10.00 28.80 -11.15
C PRO A 102 -10.22 27.31 -11.42
N GLU A 103 -11.43 26.95 -11.82
CA GLU A 103 -11.80 25.56 -12.12
C GLU A 103 -10.98 24.97 -13.26
N GLU A 104 -10.61 25.77 -14.25
CA GLU A 104 -9.73 25.36 -15.33
C GLU A 104 -8.33 24.97 -14.81
N ALA A 105 -7.80 25.72 -13.84
CA ALA A 105 -6.53 25.39 -13.21
C ALA A 105 -6.64 24.13 -12.35
N LEU A 106 -7.70 24.00 -11.54
CA LEU A 106 -7.98 22.79 -10.77
C LEU A 106 -8.11 21.56 -11.69
N PHE A 107 -8.83 21.69 -12.80
CA PHE A 107 -9.00 20.64 -13.79
C PHE A 107 -7.67 20.25 -14.45
N SER A 108 -6.87 21.23 -14.88
CA SER A 108 -5.56 20.99 -15.50
C SER A 108 -4.59 20.27 -14.54
N VAL A 109 -4.54 20.73 -13.28
CA VAL A 109 -3.70 20.11 -12.25
C VAL A 109 -4.20 18.72 -11.89
N GLY A 110 -5.51 18.55 -11.70
CA GLY A 110 -6.13 17.26 -11.43
C GLY A 110 -5.87 16.25 -12.54
N LYS A 111 -6.06 16.65 -13.79
CA LYS A 111 -5.74 15.83 -14.97
C LYS A 111 -4.28 15.42 -14.98
N LYS A 112 -3.35 16.36 -14.78
CA LYS A 112 -1.91 16.06 -14.74
C LYS A 112 -1.56 15.09 -13.61
N ALA A 113 -2.15 15.26 -12.43
CA ALA A 113 -1.92 14.37 -11.29
C ALA A 113 -2.47 12.96 -11.53
N LEU A 114 -3.57 12.81 -12.27
CA LEU A 114 -4.21 11.52 -12.54
C LEU A 114 -3.63 10.78 -13.77
N LEU A 115 -2.70 11.38 -14.52
CA LEU A 115 -2.10 10.75 -15.69
C LEU A 115 -1.42 9.40 -15.38
N GLU A 116 -0.77 9.31 -14.23
CA GLU A 116 -0.06 8.09 -13.78
C GLU A 116 -1.01 7.03 -13.22
N VAL A 117 -2.28 7.36 -13.00
CA VAL A 117 -3.28 6.45 -12.43
C VAL A 117 -3.97 5.70 -13.57
N GLU A 118 -3.81 4.37 -13.57
CA GLU A 118 -4.54 3.49 -14.49
C GLU A 118 -6.04 3.57 -14.18
N LEU A 119 -6.84 4.06 -15.14
CA LEU A 119 -8.29 4.14 -15.07
C LEU A 119 -8.81 3.49 -16.36
N ASP A 120 -9.55 2.40 -16.23
CA ASP A 120 -9.79 1.46 -17.33
C ASP A 120 -10.64 2.09 -18.46
N ASP A 121 -11.66 2.88 -18.09
CA ASP A 121 -12.59 3.51 -19.04
C ASP A 121 -12.31 5.02 -19.16
N GLN A 122 -12.14 5.47 -20.41
CA GLN A 122 -11.93 6.87 -20.76
C GLN A 122 -13.11 7.76 -20.30
N SER A 123 -14.34 7.25 -20.39
CA SER A 123 -15.54 7.96 -19.91
C SER A 123 -15.52 8.18 -18.39
N VAL A 124 -15.08 7.15 -17.66
CA VAL A 124 -14.93 7.21 -16.20
C VAL A 124 -13.81 8.17 -15.81
N ARG A 125 -12.68 8.12 -16.53
CA ARG A 125 -11.56 9.05 -16.33
C ARG A 125 -12.00 10.50 -16.47
N GLU A 126 -12.67 10.84 -17.57
CA GLU A 126 -13.16 12.21 -17.80
C GLU A 126 -14.15 12.67 -16.72
N SER A 127 -14.98 11.75 -16.24
CA SER A 127 -15.93 12.03 -15.15
C SER A 127 -15.20 12.33 -13.84
N ILE A 128 -14.17 11.55 -13.49
CA ILE A 128 -13.34 11.77 -12.29
C ILE A 128 -12.55 13.08 -12.39
N GLU A 129 -11.94 13.34 -13.54
CA GLU A 129 -11.17 14.56 -13.81
C GLU A 129 -12.03 15.83 -13.65
N LYS A 130 -13.30 15.77 -14.06
CA LYS A 130 -14.27 16.88 -13.88
C LYS A 130 -14.83 16.96 -12.45
N PHE A 131 -15.03 15.81 -11.81
CA PHE A 131 -15.64 15.74 -10.48
C PHE A 131 -14.74 16.33 -9.38
N LEU A 132 -13.43 16.07 -9.42
CA LEU A 132 -12.50 16.52 -8.38
C LEU A 132 -12.45 18.05 -8.21
N PRO A 133 -12.29 18.85 -9.29
CA PRO A 133 -12.42 20.31 -9.23
C PRO A 133 -13.78 20.79 -8.72
N ALA A 134 -14.86 20.18 -9.20
CA ALA A 134 -16.23 20.56 -8.83
C ALA A 134 -16.50 20.31 -7.34
N SER A 135 -16.04 19.16 -6.82
CA SER A 135 -16.12 18.81 -5.40
C SER A 135 -15.35 19.82 -4.54
N PHE A 136 -14.12 20.17 -4.94
CA PHE A 136 -13.30 21.15 -4.22
C PHE A 136 -13.96 22.54 -4.16
N LYS A 137 -14.49 23.02 -5.28
CA LYS A 137 -15.28 24.27 -5.34
C LYS A 137 -16.54 24.21 -4.47
N GLN A 138 -17.17 23.05 -4.36
CA GLN A 138 -18.35 22.88 -3.51
C GLN A 138 -17.98 23.00 -2.03
N VAL A 139 -16.81 22.53 -1.63
CA VAL A 139 -16.28 22.74 -0.28
C VAL A 139 -16.07 24.23 0.00
N GLU A 140 -15.51 25.00 -0.94
CA GLU A 140 -15.36 26.46 -0.78
C GLU A 140 -16.70 27.16 -0.54
N LYS A 141 -17.75 26.78 -1.29
CA LYS A 141 -19.12 27.29 -1.06
C LYS A 141 -19.65 26.90 0.32
N MET A 142 -19.34 25.67 0.78
CA MET A 142 -19.75 25.20 2.09
C MET A 142 -19.01 25.94 3.22
N GLN A 143 -17.74 26.31 3.04
CA GLN A 143 -16.99 27.09 4.01
C GLN A 143 -17.63 28.44 4.29
N LEU A 144 -18.13 29.12 3.26
CA LEU A 144 -18.84 30.38 3.44
C LEU A 144 -20.15 30.19 4.24
N LYS A 145 -20.91 29.13 3.94
CA LYS A 145 -22.12 28.80 4.70
C LYS A 145 -21.81 28.49 6.16
N PHE A 146 -20.77 27.69 6.39
CA PHE A 146 -20.32 27.29 7.72
C PHE A 146 -19.87 28.51 8.53
N ARG A 147 -19.09 29.43 7.94
CA ARG A 147 -18.72 30.69 8.58
C ARG A 147 -19.94 31.53 8.97
N ASN A 148 -20.92 31.64 8.07
CA ASN A 148 -22.12 32.45 8.32
C ASN A 148 -23.02 31.88 9.42
N GLN A 149 -23.04 30.55 9.59
CA GLN A 149 -23.87 29.86 10.58
C GLN A 149 -23.19 29.73 11.94
N GLU A 150 -21.93 29.30 11.95
CA GLU A 150 -21.20 28.95 13.17
C GLU A 150 -20.22 30.04 13.64
N GLY A 151 -20.02 31.10 12.84
CA GLY A 151 -19.01 32.12 13.09
C GLY A 151 -17.56 31.63 12.96
N ARG A 152 -17.37 30.35 12.63
CA ARG A 152 -16.04 29.71 12.54
C ARG A 152 -15.52 29.76 11.12
N THR A 153 -14.29 30.24 10.97
CA THR A 153 -13.63 30.28 9.67
C THR A 153 -12.87 28.98 9.43
N VAL A 154 -13.15 28.35 8.29
CA VAL A 154 -12.36 27.22 7.76
C VAL A 154 -11.75 27.66 6.44
N HIS A 155 -10.49 27.30 6.21
CA HIS A 155 -9.76 27.68 5.01
C HIS A 155 -9.47 26.47 4.14
N THR A 156 -9.63 26.67 2.84
CA THR A 156 -9.21 25.73 1.80
C THR A 156 -8.07 26.38 1.04
N THR A 157 -7.00 25.62 0.79
CA THR A 157 -5.84 26.10 0.05
C THR A 157 -5.59 25.20 -1.16
N PRO A 158 -4.93 25.67 -2.23
CA PRO A 158 -4.50 24.80 -3.33
C PRO A 158 -3.70 23.58 -2.85
N LYS A 159 -2.93 23.71 -1.76
CA LYS A 159 -2.24 22.59 -1.12
C LYS A 159 -3.23 21.51 -0.64
N SER A 160 -4.36 21.89 -0.05
CA SER A 160 -5.42 20.96 0.34
C SER A 160 -5.98 20.17 -0.85
N TYR A 161 -6.07 20.79 -2.03
CA TYR A 161 -6.47 20.10 -3.26
C TYR A 161 -5.42 19.06 -3.69
N LEU A 162 -4.13 19.42 -3.64
CA LEU A 162 -3.04 18.49 -3.95
C LEU A 162 -3.01 17.30 -2.99
N GLU A 163 -3.24 17.53 -1.70
CA GLU A 163 -3.36 16.46 -0.70
C GLU A 163 -4.59 15.58 -0.97
N LEU A 164 -5.73 16.14 -1.39
CA LEU A 164 -6.89 15.35 -1.81
C LEU A 164 -6.56 14.42 -2.99
N LEU A 165 -5.85 14.93 -4.00
CA LEU A 165 -5.41 14.14 -5.15
C LEU A 165 -4.47 13.00 -4.73
N LYS A 166 -3.50 13.30 -3.86
CA LYS A 166 -2.56 12.31 -3.33
C LYS A 166 -3.27 11.25 -2.49
N LEU A 167 -4.20 11.66 -1.63
CA LEU A 167 -5.02 10.76 -0.82
C LEU A 167 -5.87 9.84 -1.72
N TYR A 168 -6.48 10.39 -2.78
CA TYR A 168 -7.24 9.59 -3.73
C TYR A 168 -6.39 8.51 -4.39
N GLN A 169 -5.19 8.84 -4.86
CA GLN A 169 -4.25 7.89 -5.45
C GLN A 169 -3.87 6.77 -4.47
N GLN A 170 -3.51 7.14 -3.24
CA GLN A 170 -3.13 6.18 -2.20
C GLN A 170 -4.28 5.24 -1.84
N LEU A 171 -5.48 5.80 -1.65
CA LEU A 171 -6.66 5.03 -1.26
C LEU A 171 -7.12 4.10 -2.38
N LEU A 172 -7.02 4.54 -3.64
CA LEU A 172 -7.32 3.71 -4.80
C LEU A 172 -6.34 2.54 -4.90
N ALA A 173 -5.04 2.79 -4.78
CA ALA A 173 -4.01 1.75 -4.82
C ALA A 173 -4.22 0.71 -3.71
N HIS A 174 -4.43 1.17 -2.47
CA HIS A 174 -4.68 0.29 -1.34
C HIS A 174 -5.97 -0.53 -1.50
N THR A 175 -7.04 0.08 -2.01
CA THR A 175 -8.30 -0.62 -2.25
C THR A 175 -8.18 -1.67 -3.35
N ARG A 176 -7.45 -1.35 -4.43
CA ARG A 176 -7.14 -2.28 -5.52
C ARG A 176 -6.33 -3.48 -5.03
N ASP A 177 -5.27 -3.24 -4.26
CA ASP A 177 -4.44 -4.30 -3.70
C ASP A 177 -5.25 -5.24 -2.79
N ARG A 178 -6.08 -4.67 -1.90
CA ARG A 178 -6.99 -5.44 -1.05
C ARG A 178 -7.98 -6.29 -1.87
N ASN A 179 -8.55 -5.70 -2.92
CA ASN A 179 -9.49 -6.41 -3.80
C ASN A 179 -8.79 -7.52 -4.59
N ASN A 180 -7.61 -7.26 -5.15
CA ASN A 180 -6.80 -8.24 -5.87
C ASN A 180 -6.41 -9.40 -4.97
N THR A 181 -5.99 -9.12 -3.73
CA THR A 181 -5.69 -10.16 -2.73
C THR A 181 -6.91 -11.02 -2.42
N ALA A 182 -8.09 -10.41 -2.25
CA ALA A 182 -9.33 -11.14 -2.03
C ALA A 182 -9.74 -11.99 -3.24
N GLN A 183 -9.60 -11.45 -4.46
CA GLN A 183 -9.86 -12.18 -5.70
C GLN A 183 -8.90 -13.35 -5.89
N ASN A 184 -7.60 -13.16 -5.65
CA ASN A 184 -6.60 -14.22 -5.74
C ASN A 184 -6.88 -15.34 -4.74
N ARG A 185 -7.22 -14.98 -3.50
CA ARG A 185 -7.63 -15.97 -2.48
C ARG A 185 -8.84 -16.78 -2.92
N LEU A 186 -9.85 -16.13 -3.50
CA LEU A 186 -11.04 -16.81 -4.03
C LEU A 186 -10.67 -17.74 -5.19
N PHE A 187 -9.87 -17.26 -6.13
CA PHE A 187 -9.42 -18.02 -7.29
C PHE A 187 -8.63 -19.27 -6.89
N GLU A 188 -7.68 -19.13 -5.95
CA GLU A 188 -6.95 -20.26 -5.39
C GLU A 188 -7.87 -21.25 -4.67
N GLY A 189 -8.88 -20.75 -3.94
CA GLY A 189 -9.89 -21.59 -3.29
C GLY A 189 -10.70 -22.40 -4.30
N ILE A 190 -11.19 -21.75 -5.36
CA ILE A 190 -11.93 -22.41 -6.45
C ILE A 190 -11.06 -23.44 -7.16
N LYS A 191 -9.79 -23.10 -7.43
CA LYS A 191 -8.83 -24.03 -8.04
C LYS A 191 -8.66 -25.29 -7.19
N LYS A 192 -8.43 -25.14 -5.88
CA LYS A 192 -8.31 -26.28 -4.95
C LYS A 192 -9.58 -27.13 -4.90
N LEU A 193 -10.76 -26.51 -4.94
CA LEU A 193 -12.04 -27.25 -4.99
C LEU A 193 -12.17 -28.05 -6.28
N LYS A 194 -11.78 -27.48 -7.43
CA LYS A 194 -11.79 -28.16 -8.72
C LYS A 194 -10.80 -29.33 -8.76
N ASP A 195 -9.61 -29.12 -8.20
CA ASP A 195 -8.59 -30.17 -8.09
C ASP A 195 -9.07 -31.32 -7.18
N CYS A 196 -9.66 -31.01 -6.02
CA CYS A 196 -10.29 -32.02 -5.16
C CYS A 196 -11.43 -32.77 -5.84
N ALA A 197 -12.29 -32.08 -6.61
CA ALA A 197 -13.36 -32.73 -7.35
C ALA A 197 -12.80 -33.75 -8.35
N SER A 198 -11.76 -33.38 -9.10
CA SER A 198 -11.08 -34.29 -10.02
C SER A 198 -10.47 -35.51 -9.30
N ILE A 199 -9.83 -35.30 -8.14
CA ILE A 199 -9.25 -36.40 -7.34
C ILE A 199 -10.35 -37.34 -6.83
N VAL A 200 -11.48 -36.80 -6.36
CA VAL A 200 -12.61 -37.60 -5.90
C VAL A 200 -13.20 -38.43 -7.03
N ASP A 201 -13.30 -37.88 -8.25
CA ASP A 201 -13.79 -38.63 -9.41
C ASP A 201 -12.83 -39.78 -9.79
N THR A 202 -11.51 -39.57 -9.71
CA THR A 202 -10.51 -40.64 -9.89
C THR A 202 -10.64 -41.71 -8.80
N LEU A 203 -10.74 -41.30 -7.53
CA LEU A 203 -10.89 -42.23 -6.40
C LEU A 203 -12.16 -43.07 -6.52
N LYS A 204 -13.29 -42.48 -6.96
CA LYS A 204 -14.53 -43.23 -7.19
C LYS A 204 -14.35 -44.32 -8.25
N ALA A 205 -13.64 -44.00 -9.34
CA ALA A 205 -13.33 -44.99 -10.39
C ALA A 205 -12.44 -46.11 -9.84
N ASP A 206 -11.38 -45.78 -9.11
CA ASP A 206 -10.46 -46.77 -8.52
C ASP A 206 -11.17 -47.68 -7.49
N VAL A 207 -12.06 -47.11 -6.68
CA VAL A 207 -12.83 -47.87 -5.70
C VAL A 207 -13.78 -48.85 -6.39
N ALA A 208 -14.44 -48.44 -7.47
CA ALA A 208 -15.31 -49.34 -8.25
C ALA A 208 -14.53 -50.56 -8.78
N VAL A 209 -13.36 -50.32 -9.38
CA VAL A 209 -12.49 -51.40 -9.88
C VAL A 209 -12.01 -52.32 -8.74
N LYS A 210 -11.57 -51.74 -7.62
CA LYS A 210 -11.11 -52.54 -6.47
C LYS A 210 -12.23 -53.36 -5.82
N LEU A 211 -13.46 -52.84 -5.81
CA LEU A 211 -14.62 -53.56 -5.28
C LEU A 211 -14.91 -54.81 -6.13
N GLU A 212 -14.89 -54.67 -7.46
CA GLU A 212 -15.09 -55.78 -8.39
C GLU A 212 -14.01 -56.87 -8.21
N GLN A 213 -12.74 -56.48 -8.18
CA GLN A 213 -11.62 -57.40 -7.90
C GLN A 213 -11.74 -58.08 -6.52
N ALA A 214 -12.23 -57.36 -5.51
CA ALA A 214 -12.45 -57.93 -4.18
C ALA A 214 -13.59 -58.95 -4.18
N THR A 215 -14.67 -58.71 -4.93
CA THR A 215 -15.77 -59.66 -5.08
C THR A 215 -15.33 -60.94 -5.81
N GLU A 216 -14.54 -60.81 -6.88
CA GLU A 216 -13.96 -61.97 -7.57
C GLU A 216 -13.08 -62.80 -6.63
N LYS A 217 -12.14 -62.14 -5.92
CA LYS A 217 -11.27 -62.82 -4.96
C LYS A 217 -12.07 -63.46 -3.82
N LYS A 218 -13.17 -62.83 -3.37
CA LYS A 218 -14.06 -63.40 -2.36
C LYS A 218 -14.74 -64.66 -2.88
N ILE A 219 -15.27 -64.67 -4.11
CA ILE A 219 -15.86 -65.87 -4.72
C ILE A 219 -14.84 -67.00 -4.81
N VAL A 220 -13.61 -66.68 -5.25
CA VAL A 220 -12.51 -67.66 -5.30
C VAL A 220 -12.19 -68.21 -3.92
N ALA A 221 -12.07 -67.34 -2.90
CA ALA A 221 -11.79 -67.75 -1.52
C ALA A 221 -12.91 -68.61 -0.93
N GLU A 222 -14.18 -68.26 -1.16
CA GLU A 222 -15.35 -69.05 -0.74
C GLU A 222 -15.39 -70.41 -1.46
N GLY A 223 -15.02 -70.45 -2.74
CA GLY A 223 -14.88 -71.69 -3.51
C GLY A 223 -13.82 -72.61 -2.93
N ILE A 224 -12.61 -72.09 -2.69
CA ILE A 224 -11.51 -72.85 -2.05
C ILE A 224 -11.93 -73.33 -0.66
N ALA A 225 -12.56 -72.47 0.15
CA ALA A 225 -13.03 -72.84 1.49
C ALA A 225 -14.04 -73.99 1.44
N LYS A 226 -14.92 -74.02 0.42
CA LYS A 226 -15.87 -75.11 0.22
C LYS A 226 -15.17 -76.42 -0.15
N THR A 227 -14.20 -76.37 -1.07
CA THR A 227 -13.41 -77.55 -1.46
C THR A 227 -12.63 -78.12 -0.29
N VAL A 228 -11.94 -77.27 0.48
CA VAL A 228 -11.22 -77.69 1.69
C VAL A 228 -12.17 -78.32 2.72
N ARG A 229 -13.40 -77.81 2.83
CA ARG A 229 -14.41 -78.38 3.74
C ARG A 229 -14.82 -79.80 3.30
N THR A 230 -15.07 -80.01 2.01
CA THR A 230 -15.36 -81.35 1.47
C THR A 230 -14.17 -82.31 1.56
N GLU A 231 -12.95 -81.83 1.33
CA GLU A 231 -11.75 -82.64 1.52
C GLU A 231 -11.57 -83.05 2.99
N LYS A 232 -11.82 -82.12 3.93
CA LYS A 232 -11.76 -82.41 5.36
C LYS A 232 -12.82 -83.44 5.78
N GLU A 233 -14.06 -83.31 5.31
CA GLU A 233 -15.13 -84.29 5.54
C GLU A 233 -14.77 -85.68 4.98
N GLY A 234 -14.12 -85.72 3.80
CA GLY A 234 -13.59 -86.96 3.22
C GLY A 234 -12.48 -87.60 4.05
N VAL A 235 -11.51 -86.80 4.52
CA VAL A 235 -10.42 -87.25 5.40
C VAL A 235 -10.95 -87.75 6.75
N GLU A 236 -11.96 -87.10 7.31
CA GLU A 236 -12.60 -87.56 8.56
C GLU A 236 -13.28 -88.93 8.37
N MET A 237 -14.03 -89.14 7.28
CA MET A 237 -14.60 -90.46 6.97
C MET A 237 -13.53 -91.53 6.74
N GLU A 238 -12.43 -91.19 6.07
CA GLU A 238 -11.35 -92.14 5.82
C GLU A 238 -10.58 -92.48 7.10
N SER A 239 -10.38 -91.50 7.99
CA SER A 239 -9.84 -91.73 9.34
C SER A 239 -10.77 -92.60 10.19
N GLU A 240 -12.08 -92.43 10.09
CA GLU A 240 -13.06 -93.23 10.83
C GLU A 240 -13.09 -94.67 10.31
N ASN A 241 -13.03 -94.87 8.98
CA ASN A 241 -12.86 -96.18 8.38
C ASN A 241 -11.53 -96.85 8.77
N ALA A 242 -10.44 -96.08 8.81
CA ALA A 242 -9.14 -96.59 9.25
C ALA A 242 -9.16 -97.02 10.73
N ASN A 243 -9.87 -96.29 11.60
CA ASN A 243 -10.06 -96.67 12.99
C ASN A 243 -10.90 -97.95 13.14
N ILE A 244 -11.98 -98.09 12.36
CA ILE A 244 -12.79 -99.32 12.34
C ILE A 244 -11.95 -100.51 11.89
N GLU A 245 -11.12 -100.34 10.86
CA GLU A 245 -10.27 -101.42 10.37
C GLU A 245 -9.15 -101.73 11.38
N ALA A 246 -8.60 -100.73 12.06
CA ALA A 246 -7.66 -100.94 13.16
C ALA A 246 -8.30 -101.72 14.33
N GLU A 247 -9.56 -101.44 14.68
CA GLU A 247 -10.31 -102.22 15.69
C GLU A 247 -10.53 -103.67 15.27
N LYS A 248 -10.89 -103.92 14.00
CA LYS A 248 -11.02 -105.29 13.49
C LYS A 248 -9.69 -106.03 13.50
N VAL A 249 -8.60 -105.38 13.08
CA VAL A 249 -7.26 -105.97 13.13
C VAL A 249 -6.88 -106.28 14.57
N ALA A 250 -7.18 -105.39 15.53
CA ALA A 250 -6.95 -105.63 16.95
C ALA A 250 -7.77 -106.82 17.48
N GLN A 251 -9.04 -106.96 17.08
CA GLN A 251 -9.85 -108.15 17.42
C GLN A 251 -9.29 -109.44 16.82
N ILE A 252 -8.88 -109.42 15.55
CA ILE A 252 -8.20 -110.56 14.92
C ILE A 252 -6.90 -110.88 15.66
N GLN A 253 -6.16 -109.88 16.13
CA GLN A 253 -4.94 -110.08 16.91
C GLN A 253 -5.22 -110.76 18.25
N VAL A 254 -6.30 -110.37 18.95
CA VAL A 254 -6.76 -111.02 20.19
C VAL A 254 -7.19 -112.47 19.93
N ASP A 255 -7.92 -112.73 18.86
CA ASP A 255 -8.35 -114.08 18.48
C ASP A 255 -7.17 -114.98 18.10
N VAL A 256 -6.17 -114.43 17.40
CA VAL A 256 -4.93 -115.15 17.07
C VAL A 256 -4.13 -115.46 18.33
N ILE A 257 -4.03 -114.52 19.28
CA ILE A 257 -3.38 -114.77 20.58
C ILE A 257 -4.12 -115.85 21.37
N GLN A 258 -5.46 -115.84 21.41
CA GLN A 258 -6.24 -116.90 22.05
C GLN A 258 -6.09 -118.26 21.36
N GLN A 259 -6.02 -118.29 20.02
CA GLN A 259 -5.72 -119.52 19.29
C GLN A 259 -4.29 -120.02 19.59
N GLN A 260 -3.32 -119.12 19.71
CA GLN A 260 -1.94 -119.46 20.08
C GLN A 260 -1.87 -120.04 21.50
N GLU A 261 -2.56 -119.45 22.48
CA GLU A 261 -2.63 -119.95 23.86
C GLU A 261 -3.37 -121.30 23.97
N SER A 262 -4.31 -121.58 23.06
CA SER A 262 -4.97 -122.90 22.97
C SER A 262 -4.04 -123.97 22.37
N ALA A 263 -3.16 -123.59 21.44
CA ALA A 263 -2.21 -124.51 20.80
C ALA A 263 -0.98 -124.82 21.66
N GLU A 264 -0.61 -123.96 22.62
CA GLU A 264 0.45 -124.20 23.60
C GLU A 264 0.00 -125.04 24.81
N LYS A 265 -1.31 -125.37 24.90
CA LYS A 265 -1.89 -126.22 25.95
C LYS A 265 -2.19 -127.67 25.51
N ASP A 266 -1.95 -128.01 24.24
CA ASP A 266 -1.92 -129.37 23.70
C ASP A 266 -0.49 -129.96 23.76
#